data_AF-A0A1G7E649-F1
#
_entry.id   AF-A0A1G7E649-F1
#
_cell.length_a   1.000
_cell.length_b   1.000
_cell.length_c   1.000
_cell.angle_alpha   90.00
_cell.angle_beta   90.00
_cell.angle_gamma   90.00
#
_symmetry.space_group_name_H-M   'P 1'
#
loop_
_entity.id
_entity.type
_entity.pdbx_description
1 polymer ?
#
loop_
_entity_poly.entity_id
_entity_poly.type
_entity_poly.pdbx_seq_one_letter_code
_entity_poly.pdbx_strand_id
1 'polypeptide(L)' 'MPGQIVKWGLVFLLAVTTIGLVAILQSSYIAAELSARAIPLAIVAGLASIAVAIAFRK' A
#
# COMPACT_ATOMS: atom_id res chain seq x y z
N MET A 1 -20.15 -0.32 -14.98
CA MET A 1 -19.74 0.92 -14.27
C MET A 1 -18.23 0.85 -13.97
N PRO A 2 -17.35 1.25 -14.92
CA PRO A 2 -15.90 1.10 -14.78
C PRO A 2 -15.32 1.84 -13.58
N GLY A 3 -15.89 2.99 -13.19
CA GLY A 3 -15.42 3.77 -12.04
C GLY A 3 -15.51 3.05 -10.69
N GLN A 4 -16.47 2.14 -10.51
CA GLN A 4 -16.62 1.40 -9.25
C GLN A 4 -15.57 0.30 -9.13
N ILE A 5 -15.20 -0.34 -10.24
CA ILE A 5 -14.13 -1.34 -10.30
C ILE A 5 -12.78 -0.69 -9.96
N VAL A 6 -12.51 0.52 -10.49
CA VAL A 6 -11.28 1.27 -10.18
C VAL A 6 -11.21 1.63 -8.70
N LYS A 7 -12.30 2.12 -8.10
CA LYS A 7 -12.35 2.45 -6.67
C LYS A 7 -12.03 1.25 -5.79
N TRP A 8 -12.67 0.10 -6.06
CA TRP A 8 -12.41 -1.13 -5.31
C TRP A 8 -11.01 -1.69 -5.55
N GLY A 9 -10.48 -1.57 -6.77
CA GLY A 9 -9.09 -1.94 -7.08
C GLY A 9 -8.08 -1.12 -6.28
N LEU A 10 -8.29 0.19 -6.13
CA LEU A 10 -7.42 1.07 -5.34
C LEU A 10 -7.46 0.71 -3.84
N VAL A 11 -8.65 0.43 -3.30
CA VAL A 11 -8.80 0.00 -1.90
C VAL A 11 -8.10 -1.35 -1.68
N PHE A 12 -8.25 -2.30 -2.60
CA PHE A 12 -7.57 -3.59 -2.52
C PHE A 12 -6.05 -3.44 -2.56
N LEU A 13 -5.53 -2.61 -3.48
CA LEU A 13 -4.10 -2.32 -3.58
C LEU A 13 -3.55 -1.71 -2.28
N LEU A 14 -4.26 -0.74 -1.71
CA LEU A 14 -3.89 -0.11 -0.45
C LEU A 14 -3.87 -1.12 0.71
N ALA A 15 -4.89 -2.00 0.79
CA ALA A 15 -4.97 -3.02 1.83
C ALA A 15 -3.81 -4.01 1.75
N VAL A 16 -3.53 -4.56 0.56
CA VAL A 16 -2.46 -5.55 0.36
C VAL A 16 -1.09 -4.95 0.65
N THR A 17 -0.83 -3.73 0.17
CA THR A 17 0.46 -3.07 0.39
C THR A 17 0.68 -2.72 1.86
N THR A 18 -0.35 -2.26 2.56
CA THR A 18 -0.30 -2.00 4.00
C THR A 18 -0.03 -3.27 4.80
N ILE A 19 -0.76 -4.37 4.51
CA ILE A 19 -0.53 -5.67 5.17
C ILE A 19 0.89 -6.18 4.92
N GLY A 20 1.38 -6.07 3.69
CA GLY A 20 2.75 -6.45 3.34
C GLY A 20 3.81 -5.64 4.10
N LEU A 21 3.57 -4.35 4.28
CA LEU A 21 4.46 -3.47 5.06
C LEU A 21 4.50 -3.88 6.54
N VAL A 22 3.35 -4.17 7.14
CA VAL A 22 3.26 -4.68 8.52
C VAL A 22 3.99 -6.01 8.68
N ALA A 23 3.79 -6.94 7.74
CA ALA A 23 4.45 -8.24 7.77
C ALA A 23 5.98 -8.12 7.67
N ILE A 24 6.48 -7.19 6.86
CA ILE A 24 7.92 -6.91 6.75
C ILE A 24 8.45 -6.33 8.06
N LEU A 25 7.77 -5.34 8.64
CA LEU A 25 8.19 -4.71 9.90
C LEU A 25 8.22 -5.67 11.10
N GLN A 26 7.39 -6.73 11.07
CA GLN A 26 7.39 -7.78 12.09
C GLN A 26 8.45 -8.87 11.86
N SER A 27 9.11 -8.89 10.70
CA SER A 27 10.16 -9.87 10.41
C SER A 27 11.43 -9.52 11.20
N SER A 28 12.01 -10.51 11.90
CA SER A 28 13.22 -10.39 12.73
C SER A 28 14.52 -10.23 11.92
N TYR A 29 14.48 -9.44 10.85
CA TYR A 29 15.52 -9.37 9.83
C TYR A 29 16.54 -8.26 10.10
N ILE A 30 17.75 -8.36 9.52
CA ILE A 30 18.79 -7.34 9.64
C ILE A 30 18.28 -6.01 9.07
N ALA A 31 18.44 -4.91 9.82
CA ALA A 31 17.82 -3.61 9.52
C ALA A 31 18.07 -3.09 8.09
N ALA A 32 19.23 -3.41 7.50
CA ALA A 32 19.59 -3.03 6.14
C ALA A 32 18.75 -3.75 5.06
N GLU A 33 18.42 -5.02 5.27
CA GLU A 33 17.58 -5.79 4.35
C GLU A 33 16.08 -5.49 4.56
N LEU A 34 15.70 -5.11 5.78
CA LEU A 34 14.37 -4.62 6.12
C LEU A 34 14.04 -3.34 5.35
N SER A 35 14.94 -2.35 5.40
CA SER A 35 14.73 -1.07 4.71
C SER A 35 14.67 -1.22 3.18
N ALA A 36 15.51 -2.08 2.60
CA ALA A 36 15.52 -2.37 1.17
C ALA A 36 14.16 -2.89 0.65
N ARG A 37 13.42 -3.64 1.47
CA ARG A 37 12.09 -4.18 1.09
C ARG A 37 10.94 -3.26 1.53
N ALA A 38 11.07 -2.60 2.67
CA ALA A 38 10.02 -1.75 3.22
C ALA A 38 9.85 -0.42 2.45
N ILE A 39 10.94 0.18 1.96
CA ILE A 39 10.88 1.48 1.28
C ILE A 39 9.99 1.46 0.02
N PRO A 40 10.17 0.53 -0.94
CA PRO A 40 9.30 0.47 -2.11
C PRO A 40 7.83 0.26 -1.74
N LEU A 41 7.55 -0.61 -0.77
CA LEU A 41 6.19 -0.88 -0.28
C LEU A 41 5.57 0.34 0.41
N ALA A 42 6.35 1.10 1.18
CA ALA A 42 5.90 2.34 1.81
C ALA A 42 5.53 3.42 0.80
N ILE A 43 6.31 3.55 -0.29
CA ILE A 43 6.00 4.47 -1.39
C ILE A 43 4.68 4.06 -2.05
N VAL A 44 4.51 2.77 -2.38
CA VAL A 44 3.27 2.29 -3.02
C VAL A 44 2.07 2.48 -2.09
N ALA A 45 2.19 2.16 -0.80
CA ALA A 45 1.11 2.36 0.17
C ALA A 45 0.75 3.86 0.31
N GLY A 46 1.73 4.75 0.33
CA GLY A 46 1.53 6.20 0.37
C GLY A 46 0.83 6.74 -0.88
N LEU A 47 1.26 6.32 -2.07
CA LEU A 47 0.62 6.73 -3.33
C LEU A 47 -0.80 6.14 -3.47
N ALA A 48 -0.98 4.88 -3.07
CA ALA A 48 -2.29 4.22 -3.07
C ALA A 48 -3.27 4.93 -2.13
N SER A 49 -2.83 5.42 -0.96
CA SER A 49 -3.70 6.13 -0.02
C SER A 49 -4.18 7.47 -0.59
N ILE A 50 -3.30 8.21 -1.27
CA ILE A 50 -3.65 9.44 -1.99
C ILE A 50 -4.64 9.13 -3.12
N ALA A 51 -4.38 8.10 -3.92
CA ALA A 51 -5.25 7.70 -5.02
C ALA A 51 -6.65 7.30 -4.53
N VAL A 52 -6.74 6.54 -3.42
CA VAL A 52 -8.02 6.21 -2.76
C VAL A 52 -8.70 7.50 -2.29
N ALA A 53 -7.99 8.39 -1.60
CA ALA A 53 -8.56 9.65 -1.12
C ALA A 53 -9.16 10.50 -2.25
N ILE A 54 -8.49 10.59 -3.40
CA ILE A 54 -8.98 11.28 -4.59
C ILE A 54 -10.19 10.56 -5.19
N ALA A 55 -10.13 9.24 -5.36
CA ALA A 55 -11.19 8.46 -5.99
C ALA A 55 -12.50 8.42 -5.19
N PHE A 56 -12.42 8.60 -3.87
CA PHE A 56 -13.56 8.66 -2.97
C PHE A 56 -13.95 10.09 -2.57
N ARG A 57 -13.23 11.11 -3.04
CA ARG A 57 -13.63 12.51 -2.88
C ARG A 57 -14.94 12.73 -3.65
N LYS A 58 -15.96 13.23 -2.94
CA LYS A 58 -17.26 13.61 -3.52
C LYS A 58 -17.11 14.81 -4.44
#